data_AF-A0A6B3UN00-F1
#
_entry.id   AF-A0A6B3UN00-F1
#
_cell.length_a   1.000
_cell.length_b   1.000
_cell.length_c   1.000
_cell.angle_alpha   90.00
_cell.angle_beta   90.00
_cell.angle_gamma   90.00
#
_symmetry.space_group_name_H-M   'P 1'
#
loop_
_entity.id
_entity.type
_entity.pdbx_description
1 polymer ?
#
loop_
_entity_poly.entity_id
_entity_poly.type
_entity_poly.pdbx_seq_one_letter_code
_entity_poly.pdbx_strand_id
1 'polypeptide(L)'
;RGPLSARALGAEPHVALTDGAVLVPRLLADEPPAAGGGDVVVVPHWESLDFPGWPEACALAGLELLSPAHADPLAVCRRLSRARLVLTESLHGAIVADAFGVPWLPLATSGNFSAFKWTDWCASVGVALEPLVVPPPSAEAWVRFGRPRLGELNRRVRVDADQAWREYEARADAPVRAPSLRSRVKAAALKSGLVRRTLGLSPARTAEALRRAAEAAPCLSDAARREA
;
A
#
# COMPACT_ATOMS: atom_id res chain seq x y z
N ARG A 1 1.63 -12.76 -11.18
CA ARG A 1 2.16 -12.86 -9.79
C ARG A 1 1.19 -13.52 -8.82
N GLY A 2 0.04 -14.00 -9.30
CA GLY A 2 -0.89 -14.83 -8.54
C GLY A 2 -2.03 -15.33 -9.44
N PRO A 3 -3.10 -15.92 -8.87
CA PRO A 3 -4.16 -16.56 -9.64
C PRO A 3 -4.98 -15.61 -10.52
N LEU A 4 -5.13 -14.34 -10.16
CA LEU A 4 -5.82 -13.35 -11.00
C LEU A 4 -4.97 -12.95 -12.21
N SER A 5 -3.65 -12.86 -12.04
CA SER A 5 -2.73 -12.70 -13.17
C SER A 5 -2.81 -13.90 -14.13
N ALA A 6 -2.81 -15.13 -13.61
CA ALA A 6 -2.93 -16.34 -14.44
C ALA A 6 -4.23 -16.31 -15.26
N ARG A 7 -5.35 -16.00 -14.60
CA ARG A 7 -6.66 -15.80 -15.24
C ARG A 7 -6.61 -14.73 -16.33
N ALA A 8 -6.02 -13.57 -16.06
CA ALA A 8 -5.92 -12.47 -17.02
C ALA A 8 -5.07 -12.83 -18.25
N LEU A 9 -4.12 -13.74 -18.11
CA LEU A 9 -3.25 -14.20 -19.20
C LEU A 9 -3.77 -15.47 -19.90
N GLY A 10 -4.88 -16.05 -19.45
CA GLY A 10 -5.34 -17.35 -19.94
C GLY A 10 -4.36 -18.49 -19.64
N ALA A 11 -3.51 -18.32 -18.61
CA ALA A 11 -2.54 -19.30 -18.19
C ALA A 11 -3.13 -20.24 -17.12
N GLU A 12 -2.56 -21.44 -17.02
CA GLU A 12 -2.92 -22.38 -15.96
C GLU A 12 -2.61 -21.81 -14.56
N PRO A 13 -3.43 -22.09 -13.53
CA PRO A 13 -3.28 -21.49 -12.21
C PRO A 13 -1.89 -21.71 -11.56
N HIS A 14 -1.26 -22.85 -11.83
CA HIS A 14 0.04 -23.23 -11.26
C HIS A 14 1.24 -22.47 -11.85
N VAL A 15 1.06 -21.74 -12.95
CA VAL A 15 2.12 -20.94 -13.59
C VAL A 15 2.41 -19.66 -12.79
N ALA A 16 1.40 -19.12 -12.10
CA ALA A 16 1.56 -17.90 -11.33
C ALA A 16 1.79 -18.20 -9.84
N LEU A 17 3.06 -18.42 -9.48
CA LEU A 17 3.47 -18.78 -8.12
C LEU A 17 3.29 -17.63 -7.12
N THR A 18 4.10 -16.57 -7.21
CA THR A 18 3.98 -15.37 -6.37
C THR A 18 4.84 -14.23 -6.98
N ASP A 19 5.11 -13.17 -6.22
CA ASP A 19 6.07 -12.13 -6.57
C ASP A 19 7.51 -12.54 -6.19
N GLY A 20 8.47 -12.28 -7.07
CA GLY A 20 9.87 -12.69 -6.88
C GLY A 20 10.56 -12.04 -5.67
N ALA A 21 10.04 -10.92 -5.16
CA ALA A 21 10.57 -10.28 -3.96
C ALA A 21 10.41 -11.15 -2.69
N VAL A 22 9.64 -12.26 -2.74
CA VAL A 22 9.62 -13.27 -1.67
C VAL A 22 10.99 -13.89 -1.40
N LEU A 23 11.91 -13.83 -2.38
CA LEU A 23 13.26 -14.40 -2.27
C LEU A 23 14.27 -13.46 -1.57
N VAL A 24 13.88 -12.23 -1.22
CA VAL A 24 14.78 -11.26 -0.56
C VAL A 24 15.43 -11.80 0.73
N PRO A 25 14.75 -12.58 1.60
CA PRO A 25 15.40 -13.21 2.75
C PRO A 25 16.57 -14.12 2.39
N ARG A 26 16.56 -14.76 1.21
CA ARG A 26 17.68 -15.58 0.72
C ARG A 26 18.87 -14.73 0.32
N LEU A 27 18.63 -13.51 -0.18
CA LEU A 27 19.69 -12.56 -0.53
C LEU A 27 20.37 -11.97 0.71
N LEU A 28 19.67 -11.92 1.85
CA LEU A 28 20.16 -11.39 3.12
C LEU A 28 20.42 -12.51 4.15
N ALA A 29 20.59 -13.76 3.71
CA ALA A 29 20.67 -14.92 4.59
C ALA A 29 21.89 -14.91 5.53
N ASP A 30 22.98 -14.28 5.12
CA ASP A 30 24.21 -14.15 5.91
C ASP A 30 24.14 -12.99 6.93
N GLU A 31 23.07 -12.19 6.91
CA GLU A 31 22.87 -11.12 7.87
C GLU A 31 22.26 -11.66 9.17
N PRO A 32 22.61 -11.08 10.34
CA PRO A 32 22.04 -11.53 11.61
C PRO A 32 20.50 -11.47 11.57
N PRO A 33 19.82 -12.50 12.11
CA PRO A 33 18.38 -12.60 12.02
C PRO A 33 17.73 -11.35 12.57
N ALA A 34 16.68 -10.90 11.87
CA ALA A 34 15.92 -9.77 12.31
C ALA A 34 15.32 -10.08 13.69
N ALA A 35 15.83 -9.40 14.72
CA ALA A 35 15.17 -9.36 16.01
C ALA A 35 13.90 -8.53 15.80
N GLY A 36 12.77 -9.17 15.49
CA GLY A 36 11.47 -8.53 15.50
C GLY A 36 11.30 -7.74 16.81
N GLY A 37 10.77 -6.51 16.73
CA GLY A 37 10.64 -5.64 17.90
C GLY A 37 11.13 -4.20 17.72
N GLY A 38 11.57 -3.80 16.53
CA GLY A 38 11.86 -2.40 16.21
C GLY A 38 10.62 -1.52 16.08
N ASP A 39 10.78 -0.33 15.52
CA ASP A 39 9.67 0.62 15.35
C ASP A 39 8.63 0.16 14.32
N VAL A 40 7.44 0.74 14.40
CA VAL A 40 6.41 0.64 13.36
C VAL A 40 6.84 1.51 12.18
N VAL A 41 6.89 0.94 11.00
CA VAL A 41 7.32 1.62 9.77
C VAL A 41 6.12 1.90 8.89
N VAL A 42 6.04 3.13 8.39
CA VAL A 42 5.06 3.58 7.40
C VAL A 42 5.75 3.67 6.04
N VAL A 43 5.22 2.96 5.05
CA VAL A 43 5.73 2.95 3.67
C VAL A 43 4.64 3.46 2.72
N PRO A 44 4.60 4.75 2.40
CA PRO A 44 3.67 5.28 1.40
C PRO A 44 3.94 4.73 0.02
N HIS A 45 3.02 4.96 -0.92
CA HIS A 45 3.30 4.74 -2.32
C HIS A 45 4.36 5.76 -2.78
N TRP A 46 5.25 5.39 -3.70
CA TRP A 46 6.32 6.31 -4.13
C TRP A 46 5.75 7.63 -4.67
N GLU A 47 4.69 7.60 -5.50
CA GLU A 47 3.98 8.82 -5.95
C GLU A 47 3.27 9.57 -4.82
N SER A 48 2.92 8.92 -3.71
CA SER A 48 2.32 9.61 -2.56
C SER A 48 3.33 10.54 -1.89
N LEU A 49 4.63 10.25 -2.02
CA LEU A 49 5.71 11.08 -1.48
C LEU A 49 5.98 12.34 -2.32
N ASP A 50 5.45 12.42 -3.54
CA ASP A 50 5.46 13.66 -4.34
C ASP A 50 4.53 14.74 -3.75
N PHE A 51 3.69 14.36 -2.78
CA PHE A 51 2.76 15.26 -2.09
C PHE A 51 3.20 15.55 -0.66
N PRO A 52 2.93 16.77 -0.16
CA PRO A 52 3.37 17.18 1.16
C PRO A 52 2.64 16.43 2.28
N GLY A 53 3.25 16.41 3.47
CA GLY A 53 2.58 16.05 4.71
C GLY A 53 2.85 14.64 5.25
N TRP A 54 3.45 13.73 4.46
CA TRP A 54 3.84 12.40 4.98
C TRP A 54 4.88 12.46 6.11
N PRO A 55 5.98 13.23 6.00
CA PRO A 55 6.93 13.36 7.10
C PRO A 55 6.28 13.89 8.39
N GLU A 56 5.43 14.91 8.26
CA GLU A 56 4.70 15.50 9.38
C GLU A 56 3.68 14.52 9.98
N ALA A 57 2.92 13.80 9.14
CA ALA A 57 1.95 12.82 9.60
C ALA A 57 2.60 11.68 10.39
N CYS A 58 3.75 11.17 9.91
CA CYS A 58 4.47 10.10 10.60
C CYS A 58 5.11 10.62 11.90
N ALA A 59 5.69 11.82 11.88
CA ALA A 59 6.22 12.47 13.08
C ALA A 59 5.14 12.68 14.16
N LEU A 60 3.97 13.21 13.76
CA LEU A 60 2.82 13.37 14.66
C LEU A 60 2.28 12.03 15.19
N ALA A 61 2.41 10.96 14.42
CA ALA A 61 2.01 9.62 14.82
C ALA A 61 3.03 8.91 15.71
N GLY A 62 4.27 9.42 15.79
CA GLY A 62 5.39 8.74 16.45
C GLY A 62 5.83 7.48 15.71
N LEU A 63 5.71 7.46 14.37
CA LEU A 63 6.03 6.31 13.53
C LEU A 63 7.13 6.68 12.54
N GLU A 64 7.93 5.70 12.11
CA GLU A 64 8.99 5.94 11.14
C GLU A 64 8.42 6.02 9.72
N LEU A 65 8.79 7.07 8.98
CA LEU A 65 8.53 7.14 7.55
C LEU A 65 9.69 6.49 6.78
N LEU A 66 9.39 5.50 5.94
CA LEU A 66 10.35 4.89 5.03
C LEU A 66 9.92 5.11 3.57
N SER A 67 10.82 5.69 2.78
CA SER A 67 10.60 5.83 1.33
C SER A 67 10.89 4.52 0.61
N PRO A 68 9.96 4.00 -0.22
CA PRO A 68 10.23 2.83 -1.06
C PRO A 68 11.14 3.15 -2.26
N ALA A 69 11.34 4.43 -2.59
CA ALA A 69 12.14 4.88 -3.75
C ALA A 69 13.61 5.19 -3.36
N HIS A 70 14.14 4.46 -2.38
CA HIS A 70 15.51 4.65 -1.91
C HIS A 70 16.53 4.18 -2.98
N ALA A 71 17.68 4.85 -3.06
CA ALA A 71 18.72 4.52 -4.03
C ALA A 71 19.34 3.13 -3.80
N ASP A 72 19.43 2.71 -2.54
CA ASP A 72 19.78 1.34 -2.15
C ASP A 72 18.50 0.57 -1.78
N PRO A 73 18.02 -0.35 -2.64
CA PRO A 73 16.83 -1.17 -2.35
C PRO A 73 17.08 -2.20 -1.24
N LEU A 74 18.32 -2.68 -1.04
CA LEU A 74 18.62 -3.61 0.04
C LEU A 74 18.56 -2.92 1.40
N ALA A 75 18.92 -1.65 1.50
CA ALA A 75 18.72 -0.86 2.72
C ALA A 75 17.23 -0.80 3.13
N VAL A 76 16.31 -0.64 2.17
CA VAL A 76 14.86 -0.69 2.44
C VAL A 76 14.47 -2.06 2.97
N CYS A 77 14.94 -3.13 2.33
CA CYS A 77 14.65 -4.50 2.74
C CYS A 77 15.15 -4.80 4.17
N ARG A 78 16.39 -4.39 4.49
CA ARG A 78 16.96 -4.50 5.84
C ARG A 78 16.18 -3.70 6.87
N ARG A 79 15.69 -2.51 6.51
CA ARG A 79 14.89 -1.72 7.44
C ARG A 79 13.55 -2.41 7.70
N LEU A 80 12.89 -2.90 6.66
CA LEU A 80 11.61 -3.60 6.79
C LEU A 80 11.75 -4.89 7.59
N SER A 81 12.81 -5.68 7.37
CA SER A 81 13.02 -6.93 8.11
C SER A 81 13.10 -6.73 9.62
N ARG A 82 13.60 -5.57 10.08
CA ARG A 82 13.75 -5.23 11.51
C ARG A 82 12.53 -4.50 12.11
N ALA A 83 11.49 -4.23 11.33
CA ALA A 83 10.30 -3.55 11.84
C ALA A 83 9.47 -4.49 12.74
N ARG A 84 8.72 -3.91 13.69
CA ARG A 84 7.68 -4.65 14.43
C ARG A 84 6.40 -4.82 13.61
N LEU A 85 6.08 -3.83 12.80
CA LEU A 85 4.88 -3.74 11.99
C LEU A 85 5.15 -2.80 10.81
N VAL A 86 4.64 -3.15 9.63
CA VAL A 86 4.73 -2.32 8.42
C VAL A 86 3.34 -1.85 7.99
N LEU A 87 3.05 -0.57 8.10
CA LEU A 87 1.86 0.06 7.55
C LEU A 87 2.18 0.59 6.15
N THR A 88 1.52 0.11 5.10
CA THR A 88 2.05 0.36 3.75
C THR A 88 0.98 0.56 2.67
N GLU A 89 1.18 1.55 1.79
CA GLU A 89 0.50 1.61 0.49
C GLU A 89 1.32 0.92 -0.61
N SER A 90 2.60 0.64 -0.34
CA SER A 90 3.51 -0.07 -1.25
C SER A 90 3.28 -1.58 -1.17
N LEU A 91 2.86 -2.17 -2.29
CA LEU A 91 2.72 -3.64 -2.41
C LEU A 91 4.04 -4.35 -2.11
N HIS A 92 5.17 -3.86 -2.64
CA HIS A 92 6.48 -4.43 -2.35
C HIS A 92 6.89 -4.24 -0.89
N GLY A 93 6.45 -3.16 -0.23
CA GLY A 93 6.61 -2.99 1.21
C GLY A 93 5.96 -4.14 1.99
N ALA A 94 4.75 -4.56 1.59
CA ALA A 94 4.08 -5.71 2.19
C ALA A 94 4.74 -7.04 1.80
N ILE A 95 5.10 -7.26 0.53
CA ILE A 95 5.77 -8.50 0.09
C ILE A 95 7.05 -8.74 0.87
N VAL A 96 7.89 -7.71 1.00
CA VAL A 96 9.18 -7.82 1.70
C VAL A 96 8.96 -8.02 3.20
N ALA A 97 8.04 -7.27 3.83
CA ALA A 97 7.70 -7.48 5.24
C ALA A 97 7.20 -8.90 5.49
N ASP A 98 6.25 -9.36 4.67
CA ASP A 98 5.69 -10.71 4.75
C ASP A 98 6.79 -11.74 4.61
N ALA A 99 7.67 -11.65 3.60
CA ALA A 99 8.78 -12.60 3.39
C ALA A 99 9.73 -12.72 4.60
N PHE A 100 9.94 -11.63 5.35
CA PHE A 100 10.73 -11.65 6.60
C PHE A 100 9.94 -12.08 7.85
N GLY A 101 8.66 -12.42 7.71
CA GLY A 101 7.80 -12.75 8.84
C GLY A 101 7.35 -11.53 9.66
N VAL A 102 7.49 -10.32 9.10
CA VAL A 102 7.10 -9.07 9.75
C VAL A 102 5.63 -8.78 9.47
N PRO A 103 4.78 -8.61 10.51
CA PRO A 103 3.38 -8.25 10.31
C PRO A 103 3.22 -6.95 9.52
N TRP A 104 2.19 -6.88 8.69
CA TRP A 104 1.95 -5.71 7.83
C TRP A 104 0.46 -5.37 7.73
N LEU A 105 0.14 -4.11 7.41
CA LEU A 105 -1.24 -3.67 7.16
C LEU A 105 -1.31 -2.83 5.88
N PRO A 106 -2.16 -3.20 4.91
CA PRO A 106 -2.34 -2.41 3.70
C PRO A 106 -3.12 -1.12 3.99
N LEU A 107 -2.59 0.00 3.50
CA LEU A 107 -3.23 1.31 3.55
C LEU A 107 -3.70 1.72 2.16
N ALA A 108 -4.91 2.29 2.07
CA ALA A 108 -5.43 2.89 0.87
C ALA A 108 -5.76 4.37 1.10
N THR A 109 -4.92 5.28 0.60
CA THR A 109 -5.16 6.73 0.78
C THR A 109 -5.76 7.43 -0.43
N SER A 110 -5.57 6.88 -1.63
CA SER A 110 -6.08 7.45 -2.87
C SER A 110 -6.57 6.37 -3.84
N GLY A 111 -7.15 6.80 -4.96
CA GLY A 111 -7.53 5.91 -6.06
C GLY A 111 -6.34 5.26 -6.78
N ASN A 112 -5.10 5.56 -6.38
CA ASN A 112 -3.90 4.90 -6.88
C ASN A 112 -3.74 3.46 -6.34
N PHE A 113 -4.37 3.16 -5.19
CA PHE A 113 -4.40 1.80 -4.66
C PHE A 113 -4.98 0.84 -5.70
N SER A 114 -4.28 -0.27 -5.97
CA SER A 114 -4.73 -1.25 -6.96
C SER A 114 -5.22 -2.52 -6.28
N ALA A 115 -6.54 -2.65 -6.11
CA ALA A 115 -7.11 -3.83 -5.47
C ALA A 115 -6.77 -5.11 -6.27
N PHE A 116 -6.72 -5.03 -7.60
CA PHE A 116 -6.27 -6.16 -8.42
C PHE A 116 -4.87 -6.66 -8.06
N LYS A 117 -3.86 -5.76 -8.03
CA LYS A 117 -2.48 -6.18 -7.75
C LYS A 117 -2.33 -6.75 -6.34
N TRP A 118 -2.99 -6.14 -5.36
CA TRP A 118 -2.95 -6.56 -3.98
C TRP A 118 -3.67 -7.90 -3.78
N THR A 119 -4.90 -8.06 -4.28
CA THR A 119 -5.68 -9.30 -4.14
C THR A 119 -4.99 -10.46 -4.86
N ASP A 120 -4.41 -10.21 -6.03
CA ASP A 120 -3.65 -11.22 -6.78
C ASP A 120 -2.48 -11.78 -5.97
N TRP A 121 -1.67 -10.91 -5.37
CA TRP A 121 -0.56 -11.35 -4.52
C TRP A 121 -1.05 -11.98 -3.20
N CYS A 122 -2.00 -11.35 -2.50
CA CYS A 122 -2.52 -11.88 -1.23
C CYS A 122 -3.08 -13.31 -1.41
N ALA A 123 -3.77 -13.57 -2.53
CA ALA A 123 -4.26 -14.91 -2.86
C ALA A 123 -3.13 -15.93 -3.08
N SER A 124 -1.98 -15.50 -3.62
CA SER A 124 -0.81 -16.37 -3.80
C SER A 124 -0.19 -16.84 -2.49
N VAL A 125 -0.26 -16.01 -1.43
CA VAL A 125 0.29 -16.32 -0.09
C VAL A 125 -0.79 -16.72 0.93
N GLY A 126 -2.04 -16.87 0.51
CA GLY A 126 -3.15 -17.33 1.35
C GLY A 126 -3.67 -16.29 2.35
N VAL A 127 -3.46 -14.99 2.11
CA VAL A 127 -3.91 -13.89 2.97
C VAL A 127 -5.17 -13.25 2.39
N ALA A 128 -6.14 -12.89 3.24
CA ALA A 128 -7.30 -12.10 2.84
C ALA A 128 -6.94 -10.61 2.80
N LEU A 129 -7.22 -9.94 1.67
CA LEU A 129 -6.94 -8.51 1.52
C LEU A 129 -7.99 -7.67 2.28
N GLU A 130 -7.54 -6.96 3.31
CA GLU A 130 -8.38 -6.08 4.13
C GLU A 130 -7.71 -4.70 4.39
N PRO A 131 -7.58 -3.83 3.35
CA PRO A 131 -6.99 -2.50 3.47
C PRO A 131 -7.76 -1.61 4.44
N LEU A 132 -7.01 -0.83 5.22
CA LEU A 132 -7.52 0.31 5.95
C LEU A 132 -7.53 1.53 5.04
N VAL A 133 -8.72 2.12 4.85
CA VAL A 133 -8.86 3.36 4.08
C VAL A 133 -8.44 4.54 4.97
N VAL A 134 -7.38 5.26 4.60
CA VAL A 134 -6.79 6.33 5.43
C VAL A 134 -6.89 7.67 4.69
N PRO A 135 -7.24 8.79 5.34
CA PRO A 135 -7.16 10.09 4.68
C PRO A 135 -5.70 10.40 4.30
N PRO A 136 -5.41 10.85 3.07
CA PRO A 136 -4.06 11.29 2.71
C PRO A 136 -3.69 12.56 3.50
N PRO A 137 -2.39 12.82 3.73
CA PRO A 137 -1.94 14.03 4.44
C PRO A 137 -2.37 15.33 3.75
N SER A 138 -2.57 15.28 2.44
CA SER A 138 -2.90 16.43 1.61
C SER A 138 -3.91 16.10 0.51
N ALA A 139 -4.58 17.12 -0.02
CA ALA A 139 -5.64 16.96 -1.02
C ALA A 139 -5.12 16.56 -2.41
N GLU A 140 -3.84 16.81 -2.70
CA GLU A 140 -3.19 16.58 -3.99
C GLU A 140 -3.26 15.10 -4.42
N ALA A 141 -3.17 14.16 -3.48
CA ALA A 141 -3.35 12.75 -3.77
C ALA A 141 -4.74 12.46 -4.35
N TRP A 142 -5.79 13.05 -3.79
CA TRP A 142 -7.16 12.91 -4.30
C TRP A 142 -7.41 13.72 -5.58
N VAL A 143 -6.68 14.81 -5.79
CA VAL A 143 -6.69 15.52 -7.08
C VAL A 143 -6.17 14.62 -8.18
N ARG A 144 -5.00 14.01 -7.93
CA ARG A 144 -4.25 13.29 -8.94
C ARG A 144 -4.87 11.93 -9.24
N PHE A 145 -5.22 11.19 -8.20
CA PHE A 145 -5.62 9.79 -8.28
C PHE A 145 -7.10 9.56 -7.97
N GLY A 146 -7.80 10.58 -7.49
CA GLY A 146 -9.15 10.42 -6.94
C GLY A 146 -9.14 9.84 -5.53
N ARG A 147 -10.35 9.69 -4.96
CA ARG A 147 -10.52 8.98 -3.69
C ARG A 147 -10.32 7.47 -3.89
N PRO A 148 -9.93 6.73 -2.84
CA PRO A 148 -9.99 5.27 -2.88
C PRO A 148 -11.36 4.82 -3.36
N ARG A 149 -11.40 3.87 -4.30
CA ARG A 149 -12.66 3.21 -4.71
C ARG A 149 -13.03 2.09 -3.73
N LEU A 150 -12.69 2.30 -2.46
CA LEU A 150 -12.76 1.35 -1.37
C LEU A 150 -13.42 2.05 -0.19
N GLY A 151 -14.56 1.52 0.25
CA GLY A 151 -15.31 1.87 1.47
C GLY A 151 -15.23 3.31 1.97
N GLU A 152 -15.32 3.45 3.30
CA GLU A 152 -15.29 4.73 4.00
C GLU A 152 -13.95 4.95 4.69
N LEU A 153 -13.59 6.21 4.93
CA LEU A 153 -12.38 6.56 5.70
C LEU A 153 -12.38 5.91 7.08
N ASN A 154 -11.21 5.51 7.53
CA ASN A 154 -10.95 4.85 8.81
C ASN A 154 -11.70 3.52 8.99
N ARG A 155 -12.12 2.88 7.89
CA ARG A 155 -12.69 1.53 7.90
C ARG A 155 -11.78 0.57 7.16
N ARG A 156 -11.70 -0.67 7.68
CA ARG A 156 -11.15 -1.79 6.94
C ARG A 156 -12.20 -2.30 5.97
N VAL A 157 -11.77 -2.64 4.77
CA VAL A 157 -12.66 -3.11 3.71
C VAL A 157 -12.10 -4.42 3.21
N ARG A 158 -12.88 -5.50 3.32
CA ARG A 158 -12.53 -6.77 2.69
C ARG A 158 -12.71 -6.62 1.18
N VAL A 159 -11.67 -6.98 0.44
CA VAL A 159 -11.68 -6.99 -1.02
C VAL A 159 -11.62 -8.42 -1.50
N ASP A 160 -12.68 -8.88 -2.16
CA ASP A 160 -12.72 -10.20 -2.77
C ASP A 160 -12.16 -10.20 -4.20
N ALA A 161 -11.99 -11.41 -4.75
CA ALA A 161 -11.46 -11.62 -6.09
C ALA A 161 -12.35 -11.00 -7.18
N ASP A 162 -13.67 -10.99 -7.00
CA ASP A 162 -14.60 -10.44 -7.99
C ASP A 162 -14.55 -8.91 -8.02
N GLN A 163 -14.46 -8.26 -6.87
CA GLN A 163 -14.25 -6.83 -6.76
C GLN A 163 -12.90 -6.42 -7.38
N ALA A 164 -11.85 -7.17 -7.10
CA ALA A 164 -10.54 -6.97 -7.69
C ALA A 164 -10.56 -7.13 -9.22
N TRP A 165 -11.30 -8.13 -9.72
CA TRP A 165 -11.49 -8.37 -11.15
C TRP A 165 -12.26 -7.24 -11.84
N ARG A 166 -13.36 -6.77 -11.25
CA ARG A 166 -14.11 -5.61 -11.77
C ARG A 166 -13.25 -4.34 -11.83
N GLU A 167 -12.37 -4.12 -10.86
CA GLU A 167 -11.41 -3.01 -10.92
C GLU A 167 -10.46 -3.15 -12.11
N TYR A 168 -9.94 -4.36 -12.34
CA TYR A 168 -9.05 -4.65 -13.45
C TYR A 168 -9.72 -4.38 -14.80
N GLU A 169 -10.91 -4.91 -15.04
CA GLU A 169 -11.68 -4.65 -16.27
C GLU A 169 -11.91 -3.15 -16.47
N ALA A 170 -12.37 -2.46 -15.42
CA ALA A 170 -12.60 -1.02 -15.48
C ALA A 170 -11.32 -0.18 -15.72
N ARG A 171 -10.14 -0.70 -15.42
CA ARG A 171 -8.84 -0.05 -15.70
C ARG A 171 -8.29 -0.43 -17.06
N ALA A 172 -8.47 -1.67 -17.50
CA ALA A 172 -8.05 -2.16 -18.81
C ALA A 172 -8.84 -1.49 -19.94
N ASP A 173 -10.15 -1.29 -19.73
CA ASP A 173 -11.05 -0.65 -20.70
C ASP A 173 -11.03 0.88 -20.62
N ALA A 174 -10.35 1.47 -19.63
CA ALA A 174 -10.28 2.91 -19.48
C ALA A 174 -9.46 3.50 -20.65
N PRO A 175 -10.05 4.38 -21.50
CA PRO A 175 -9.28 5.05 -22.53
C PRO A 175 -8.16 5.86 -21.88
N VAL A 176 -6.98 5.89 -22.50
CA VAL A 176 -5.86 6.76 -22.09
C VAL A 176 -6.35 8.22 -22.16
N ARG A 177 -6.82 8.74 -21.03
CA ARG A 177 -7.42 10.09 -20.97
C ARG A 177 -6.32 11.13 -20.97
N ALA A 178 -6.22 11.90 -22.05
CA ALA A 178 -5.57 13.21 -22.00
C ALA A 178 -6.29 14.08 -20.93
N PRO A 179 -5.57 14.87 -20.12
CA PRO A 179 -6.17 15.67 -19.07
C PRO A 179 -7.17 16.68 -19.67
N SER A 180 -8.47 16.48 -19.41
CA SER A 180 -9.52 17.37 -19.89
C SER A 180 -9.48 18.73 -19.19
N LEU A 181 -10.02 19.78 -19.81
CA LEU A 181 -10.12 21.12 -19.21
C LEU A 181 -10.79 21.08 -17.82
N ARG A 182 -11.83 20.24 -17.66
CA ARG A 182 -12.50 20.00 -16.36
C ARG A 182 -11.58 19.41 -15.30
N SER A 183 -10.69 18.49 -15.68
CA SER A 183 -9.71 17.91 -14.74
C SER A 183 -8.69 18.95 -14.26
N ARG A 184 -8.27 19.87 -15.14
CA ARG A 184 -7.36 20.98 -14.81
C ARG A 184 -8.04 21.99 -13.88
N VAL A 185 -9.29 22.35 -14.14
CA VAL A 185 -10.09 23.24 -13.27
C VAL A 185 -10.33 22.59 -11.89
N LYS A 186 -10.71 21.31 -11.86
CA LYS A 186 -10.89 20.56 -10.60
C LYS A 186 -9.58 20.50 -9.79
N ALA A 187 -8.46 20.28 -10.46
CA ALA A 187 -7.13 20.29 -9.83
C ALA A 187 -6.76 21.66 -9.28
N ALA A 188 -7.02 22.74 -10.02
CA ALA A 188 -6.78 24.11 -9.55
C ALA A 188 -7.67 24.47 -8.34
N ALA A 189 -8.95 24.09 -8.36
CA ALA A 189 -9.88 24.32 -7.25
C ALA A 189 -9.46 23.56 -5.98
N LEU A 190 -9.09 22.29 -6.11
CA LEU A 190 -8.61 21.47 -4.99
C LEU A 190 -7.25 21.92 -4.42
N LYS A 191 -6.42 22.60 -5.24
CA LYS A 191 -5.18 23.25 -4.80
C LYS A 191 -5.41 24.57 -4.05
N SER A 192 -6.62 25.15 -4.12
CA SER A 192 -6.93 26.35 -3.36
C SER A 192 -6.93 26.04 -1.85
N GLY A 193 -6.35 26.92 -1.04
CA GLY A 193 -6.29 26.75 0.42
C GLY A 193 -7.67 26.64 1.08
N LEU A 194 -8.72 27.15 0.42
CA LEU A 194 -10.11 27.04 0.86
C LEU A 194 -10.61 25.58 0.77
N VAL A 195 -10.32 24.88 -0.33
CA VAL A 195 -10.76 23.49 -0.52
C VAL A 195 -9.97 22.50 0.35
N ARG A 196 -8.70 22.79 0.62
CA ARG A 196 -7.91 22.02 1.61
C ARG A 196 -8.58 22.05 2.99
N ARG A 197 -9.09 23.20 3.43
CA ARG A 197 -9.83 23.34 4.71
C ARG A 197 -11.19 22.63 4.69
N THR A 198 -11.94 22.67 3.58
CA THR A 198 -13.29 22.07 3.52
C THR A 198 -13.29 20.55 3.34
N LEU A 199 -12.27 19.97 2.72
CA LEU A 199 -12.09 18.50 2.70
C LEU A 199 -11.63 17.95 4.06
N GLY A 200 -11.17 18.84 4.94
CA GLY A 200 -10.65 18.51 6.25
C GLY A 200 -9.44 17.58 6.20
N LEU A 201 -8.68 17.50 5.10
CA LEU A 201 -7.49 16.67 5.02
C LEU A 201 -6.30 17.38 5.67
N SER A 202 -5.54 16.66 6.49
CA SER A 202 -4.34 17.21 7.15
C SER A 202 -3.41 16.09 7.60
N PRO A 203 -2.11 16.40 7.77
CA PRO A 203 -1.15 15.48 8.38
C PRO A 203 -1.62 14.96 9.75
N ALA A 204 -2.26 15.80 10.56
CA ALA A 204 -2.78 15.41 11.88
C ALA A 204 -3.87 14.33 11.81
N ARG A 205 -4.78 14.40 10.82
CA ARG A 205 -5.81 13.35 10.63
C ARG A 205 -5.23 12.07 10.09
N THR A 206 -4.25 12.16 9.18
CA THR A 206 -3.50 10.99 8.74
C THR A 206 -2.77 10.35 9.91
N ALA A 207 -2.12 11.14 10.76
CA ALA A 207 -1.43 10.67 11.96
C ALA A 207 -2.38 9.92 12.92
N GLU A 208 -3.58 10.44 13.13
CA GLU A 208 -4.60 9.76 13.94
C GLU A 208 -5.00 8.42 13.34
N ALA A 209 -5.22 8.36 12.03
CA ALA A 209 -5.54 7.12 11.34
C ALA A 209 -4.37 6.11 11.41
N LEU A 210 -3.12 6.57 11.29
CA LEU A 210 -1.92 5.74 11.40
C LEU A 210 -1.73 5.16 12.81
N ARG A 211 -2.02 5.93 13.87
CA ARG A 211 -1.98 5.40 15.25
C ARG A 211 -3.00 4.28 15.45
N ARG A 212 -4.24 4.47 14.97
CA ARG A 212 -5.26 3.41 14.99
C ARG A 212 -4.84 2.19 14.16
N ALA A 213 -4.17 2.42 13.03
CA ALA A 213 -3.65 1.36 12.18
C ALA A 213 -2.55 0.54 12.88
N ALA A 214 -1.70 1.18 13.67
CA ALA A 214 -0.65 0.52 14.44
C ALA A 214 -1.17 -0.42 15.55
N GLU A 215 -2.43 -0.23 15.97
CA GLU A 215 -3.12 -1.06 16.96
C GLU A 215 -4.05 -2.11 16.32
N ALA A 216 -4.26 -2.04 15.01
CA ALA A 216 -5.16 -2.94 14.30
C ALA A 216 -4.53 -4.33 14.10
N ALA A 217 -5.38 -5.36 13.97
CA ALA A 217 -4.93 -6.70 13.62
C ALA A 217 -4.19 -6.69 12.27
N PRO A 218 -2.90 -7.07 12.24
CA PRO A 218 -2.13 -7.06 11.01
C PRO A 218 -2.39 -8.31 10.17
N CYS A 219 -1.93 -8.25 8.93
CA CYS A 219 -1.78 -9.39 8.03
C CYS A 219 -0.40 -10.02 8.22
N LEU A 220 -0.33 -11.34 8.08
CA LEU A 220 0.91 -12.11 7.97
C LEU A 220 0.55 -13.47 7.35
N SER A 221 1.31 -13.92 6.36
CA SER A 221 1.11 -15.25 5.76
C SER A 221 1.50 -16.38 6.73
N ASP A 222 1.21 -17.63 6.37
CA ASP A 222 1.73 -18.79 7.10
C ASP A 222 3.25 -18.93 6.87
N ALA A 223 4.01 -19.35 7.88
CA ALA A 223 5.44 -19.62 7.73
C ALA A 223 5.76 -20.59 6.58
N ALA A 224 4.95 -21.64 6.42
CA ALA A 224 5.11 -22.61 5.34
C ALA A 224 4.95 -21.98 3.94
N ARG A 225 4.20 -20.87 3.83
CA ARG A 225 4.03 -20.13 2.56
C ARG A 225 5.19 -19.19 2.26
N ARG A 226 6.00 -18.83 3.26
CA ARG A 226 7.20 -17.98 3.09
C ARG A 226 8.45 -18.78 2.77
N GLU A 227 8.49 -20.03 3.23
CA GLU A 227 9.64 -20.92 3.07
C GLU A 227 9.61 -21.77 1.79
N ALA A 228 8.42 -21.91 1.18
CA ALA A 228 8.17 -22.65 -0.06
C ALA A 228 8.58 -21.89 -1.32
#